data_AF-A0A2P4YRJ2-F1
#
_entry.id   AF-A0A2P4YRJ2-F1
#
_cell.length_a   1.000
_cell.length_b   1.000
_cell.length_c   1.000
_cell.angle_alpha   90.00
_cell.angle_beta   90.00
_cell.angle_gamma   90.00
#
_symmetry.space_group_name_H-M   'P 1'
#
loop_
_entity.id
_entity.type
_entity.pdbx_description
1 polymer ?
#
loop_
_entity_poly.entity_id
_entity_poly.type
_entity_poly.pdbx_seq_one_letter_code
_entity_poly.pdbx_strand_id
1 'polypeptide(L)'
;MTTDTSGLQIPTTGYREVISPRLSSSVTNSRPVNLRRRKIEFEIIEGAHKGPSWQFPGSGSSQHVQVPHDELMDIQKELDRPKKLLGELPATAISGNDILSSVLYTASSVAAKSGKLMPIPLLLVSIVLFFFRFIYEEVVTAIPMNGGTYNALLNTTSKRTAAFAACLGILSYLATGVVSATSSVRYLNNQASIPIVGSTIILLGAFALLAVMGISDSSRVAVVIFLHHIVVLSILFVSSVVYGIQHPHIFHDNMHTDYPQVDFAGSMLDGSVLTAIFFGFGASMLGITGFESSSNYVEEQAPGVFRKTLRNMWALVTVFNVGLGASILAVLPLGGKNGIYANTDALLAKVGREALGSWFESWICVDAFIVLCGAVLTSYVGICGLVRRLSTDRVLPSFLAKTNKARDATTVNGVYTYAFLGLMALFSCACMLLKGKRSEIPTDIHAPWAEIHLY
;
A
#
# COMPACT_ATOMS: atom_id res chain seq x y z
N MET A 1 -22.18 -1.30 -62.48
CA MET A 1 -20.93 -1.90 -62.00
C MET A 1 -20.82 -1.63 -60.53
N THR A 2 -20.61 -2.70 -59.79
CA THR A 2 -20.60 -2.86 -58.34
C THR A 2 -19.51 -2.01 -57.66
N THR A 3 -19.91 -1.37 -56.57
CA THR A 3 -19.05 -0.77 -55.54
C THR A 3 -18.48 -1.87 -54.65
N ASP A 4 -17.15 -1.86 -54.48
CA ASP A 4 -16.41 -2.74 -53.58
C ASP A 4 -15.70 -1.86 -52.53
N THR A 5 -16.16 -1.92 -51.29
CA THR A 5 -15.44 -1.41 -50.12
C THR A 5 -15.58 -2.44 -49.00
N SER A 6 -14.70 -3.43 -49.05
CA SER A 6 -14.44 -4.39 -48.00
C SER A 6 -13.45 -3.81 -46.99
N GLY A 7 -13.70 -4.02 -45.68
CA GLY A 7 -12.66 -3.85 -44.66
C GLY A 7 -13.02 -3.17 -43.34
N LEU A 8 -14.29 -3.12 -42.92
CA LEU A 8 -14.65 -2.85 -41.52
C LEU A 8 -14.99 -4.16 -40.83
N GLN A 9 -14.13 -4.60 -39.90
CA GLN A 9 -14.39 -5.72 -39.01
C GLN A 9 -15.69 -5.46 -38.22
N ILE A 10 -16.71 -6.25 -38.53
CA ILE A 10 -17.99 -6.30 -37.82
C ILE A 10 -17.71 -6.91 -36.44
N PRO A 11 -18.11 -6.28 -35.32
CA PRO A 11 -18.07 -6.94 -34.01
C PRO A 11 -18.99 -8.16 -34.03
N THR A 12 -18.50 -9.31 -33.58
CA THR A 12 -19.27 -10.56 -33.45
C THR A 12 -20.57 -10.30 -32.69
N THR A 13 -21.68 -10.39 -33.41
CA THR A 13 -23.06 -10.26 -32.95
C THR A 13 -23.44 -11.42 -32.04
N GLY A 14 -23.14 -11.34 -30.75
CA GLY A 14 -23.62 -12.28 -29.71
C GLY A 14 -24.84 -11.78 -28.94
N TYR A 15 -25.03 -10.46 -28.84
CA TYR A 15 -26.14 -9.88 -28.07
C TYR A 15 -27.41 -9.79 -28.91
N ARG A 16 -28.40 -10.64 -28.61
CA ARG A 16 -29.69 -10.62 -29.30
C ARG A 16 -30.61 -9.62 -28.62
N GLU A 17 -30.92 -8.51 -29.30
CA GLU A 17 -31.97 -7.59 -28.89
C GLU A 17 -33.32 -8.29 -29.08
N VAL A 18 -33.99 -8.62 -27.97
CA VAL A 18 -35.34 -9.20 -28.05
C VAL A 18 -36.33 -8.05 -28.23
N ILE A 19 -36.56 -7.68 -29.49
CA ILE A 19 -37.68 -6.81 -29.85
C ILE A 19 -38.97 -7.61 -29.61
N SER A 20 -39.87 -7.10 -28.77
CA SER A 20 -41.21 -7.66 -28.59
C SER A 20 -41.85 -7.95 -29.96
N PRO A 21 -42.43 -9.15 -30.18
CA PRO A 21 -42.91 -9.54 -31.50
C PRO A 21 -43.97 -8.56 -31.99
N ARG A 22 -43.68 -7.84 -33.08
CA ARG A 22 -44.70 -7.16 -33.86
C ARG A 22 -45.50 -8.23 -34.60
N LEU A 23 -46.81 -8.31 -34.36
CA LEU A 23 -47.69 -9.18 -35.13
C LEU A 23 -47.64 -8.76 -36.60
N SER A 24 -47.12 -9.62 -37.46
CA SER A 24 -47.36 -9.59 -38.90
C SER A 24 -48.80 -10.05 -39.14
N SER A 25 -49.63 -9.15 -39.64
CA SER A 25 -50.98 -9.45 -40.10
C SER A 25 -50.92 -10.33 -41.36
N SER A 26 -51.24 -11.62 -41.22
CA SER A 26 -51.63 -12.46 -42.35
C SER A 26 -52.35 -13.71 -41.86
N VAL A 27 -53.60 -13.81 -42.26
CA VAL A 27 -54.58 -14.87 -42.00
C VAL A 27 -54.06 -16.25 -42.45
N THR A 28 -54.09 -17.27 -41.59
CA THR A 28 -54.74 -18.59 -41.83
C THR A 28 -54.55 -19.60 -40.68
N ASN A 29 -55.69 -20.04 -40.16
CA ASN A 29 -56.04 -21.17 -39.29
C ASN A 29 -54.96 -22.14 -38.75
N SER A 30 -54.81 -22.17 -37.42
CA SER A 30 -54.75 -23.41 -36.61
C SER A 30 -55.11 -23.14 -35.14
N ARG A 31 -55.93 -24.03 -34.55
CA ARG A 31 -56.65 -23.90 -33.25
C ARG A 31 -55.76 -23.55 -32.03
N PRO A 32 -56.17 -22.64 -31.13
CA PRO A 32 -55.40 -22.28 -29.95
C PRO A 32 -55.77 -23.11 -28.71
N VAL A 33 -54.74 -23.52 -27.97
CA VAL A 33 -54.83 -23.95 -26.56
C VAL A 33 -55.15 -22.71 -25.71
N ASN A 34 -56.24 -22.78 -24.95
CA ASN A 34 -56.74 -21.70 -24.10
C ASN A 34 -55.81 -21.45 -22.89
N LEU A 35 -54.85 -20.54 -23.03
CA LEU A 35 -54.24 -19.83 -21.90
C LEU A 35 -54.74 -18.38 -21.94
N ARG A 36 -55.67 -18.05 -21.04
CA ARG A 36 -56.29 -16.73 -20.91
C ARG A 36 -55.24 -15.73 -20.39
N ARG A 37 -54.39 -15.20 -21.27
CA ARG A 37 -53.48 -14.10 -20.95
C ARG A 37 -54.26 -12.78 -21.06
N ARG A 38 -54.62 -12.18 -19.93
CA ARG A 38 -55.26 -10.84 -19.92
C ARG A 38 -54.23 -9.83 -20.41
N LYS A 39 -54.44 -9.30 -21.61
CA LYS A 39 -53.69 -8.17 -22.17
C LYS A 39 -54.44 -6.90 -21.77
N ILE A 40 -53.82 -6.06 -20.95
CA ILE A 40 -54.34 -4.74 -20.59
C ILE A 40 -53.42 -3.74 -21.29
N GLU A 41 -53.94 -3.07 -22.32
CA GLU A 41 -53.23 -1.99 -23.01
C GLU A 41 -53.71 -0.66 -22.43
N PHE A 42 -52.79 0.08 -21.82
CA PHE A 42 -53.02 1.46 -21.43
C PHE A 42 -52.41 2.35 -22.49
N GLU A 43 -53.23 3.10 -23.22
CA GLU A 43 -52.75 4.16 -24.09
C GLU A 43 -52.47 5.40 -23.23
N ILE A 44 -51.20 5.61 -22.88
CA ILE A 44 -50.75 6.80 -22.16
C ILE A 44 -50.37 7.83 -23.22
N ILE A 45 -51.29 8.73 -23.54
CA ILE A 45 -50.98 9.94 -24.33
C ILE A 45 -50.36 10.96 -23.37
N GLU A 46 -49.07 10.81 -23.10
CA GLU A 46 -48.30 11.86 -22.43
C GLU A 46 -48.08 13.02 -23.40
N GLY A 47 -48.80 14.12 -23.19
CA GLY A 47 -48.58 15.39 -23.86
C GLY A 47 -47.24 16.00 -23.44
N ALA A 48 -46.12 15.42 -23.88
CA ALA A 48 -44.80 15.93 -23.57
C ALA A 48 -44.62 17.33 -24.18
N HIS A 49 -44.57 18.35 -23.33
CA HIS A 49 -44.09 19.66 -23.74
C HIS A 49 -42.63 19.55 -24.18
N LYS A 50 -42.36 19.98 -25.42
CA LYS A 50 -41.00 20.10 -25.97
C LYS A 50 -40.23 21.19 -25.22
N GLY A 51 -39.74 20.88 -24.03
CA GLY A 51 -38.72 21.64 -23.33
C GLY A 51 -37.31 21.35 -23.88
N PRO A 52 -36.31 22.18 -23.56
CA PRO A 52 -34.93 21.95 -23.97
C PRO A 52 -34.41 20.61 -23.45
N SER A 53 -33.56 19.95 -24.25
CA SER A 53 -33.12 18.54 -24.08
C SER A 53 -32.47 18.17 -22.75
N TRP A 54 -32.08 19.16 -21.93
CA TRP A 54 -31.54 18.94 -20.58
C TRP A 54 -32.62 18.68 -19.52
N GLN A 55 -33.89 18.96 -19.82
CA GLN A 55 -35.01 18.87 -18.89
C GLN A 55 -35.74 17.52 -18.95
N PHE A 56 -35.58 16.78 -20.05
CA PHE A 56 -36.18 15.46 -20.24
C PHE A 56 -35.22 14.54 -21.03
N PRO A 57 -34.54 13.58 -20.40
CA PRO A 57 -33.60 12.67 -21.07
C PRO A 57 -34.28 11.61 -21.97
N GLY A 58 -35.57 11.76 -22.27
CA GLY A 58 -36.36 10.83 -23.05
C GLY A 58 -37.04 9.75 -22.20
N SER A 59 -38.01 9.05 -22.81
CA SER A 59 -38.60 7.83 -22.28
C SER A 59 -37.55 6.73 -22.43
N GLY A 60 -36.73 6.50 -21.40
CA GLY A 60 -35.65 5.51 -21.45
C GLY A 60 -36.11 4.16 -22.03
N SER A 61 -35.26 3.50 -22.81
CA SER A 61 -35.56 2.18 -23.36
C SER A 61 -35.17 1.09 -22.35
N SER A 62 -36.06 0.13 -22.07
CA SER A 62 -35.67 -1.12 -21.43
C SER A 62 -35.28 -2.13 -22.51
N GLN A 63 -34.06 -2.65 -22.44
CA GLN A 63 -33.60 -3.74 -23.30
C GLN A 63 -33.44 -4.99 -22.43
N HIS A 64 -34.13 -6.06 -22.81
CA HIS A 64 -33.93 -7.37 -22.18
C HIS A 64 -32.82 -8.08 -22.96
N VAL A 65 -31.59 -7.99 -22.46
CA VAL A 65 -30.43 -8.64 -23.06
C VAL A 65 -30.38 -10.08 -22.57
N GLN A 66 -30.43 -11.04 -23.50
CA GLN A 66 -30.22 -12.45 -23.19
C GLN A 66 -28.76 -12.79 -23.52
N VAL A 67 -27.98 -13.12 -22.49
CA VAL A 67 -26.56 -13.48 -22.63
C VAL A 67 -26.48 -14.87 -23.29
N PRO A 68 -25.62 -15.06 -24.31
CA PRO A 68 -25.39 -16.37 -24.92
C PRO A 68 -25.01 -17.43 -23.88
N HIS A 69 -25.56 -18.64 -24.03
CA HIS A 69 -25.37 -19.70 -23.03
C HIS A 69 -23.94 -20.23 -23.02
N ASP A 70 -23.29 -20.21 -24.17
CA ASP A 70 -21.88 -20.50 -24.40
C ASP A 70 -20.96 -19.51 -23.66
N GLU A 71 -21.21 -18.19 -23.76
CA GLU A 71 -20.46 -17.19 -22.97
C GLU A 71 -20.63 -17.42 -21.46
N LEU A 72 -21.85 -17.71 -21.01
CA LEU A 72 -22.11 -18.02 -19.60
C LEU A 72 -21.38 -19.29 -19.14
N MET A 73 -21.34 -20.32 -19.99
CA MET A 73 -20.61 -21.57 -19.70
C MET A 73 -19.10 -21.36 -19.67
N ASP A 74 -18.54 -20.54 -20.56
CA ASP A 74 -17.12 -20.21 -20.56
C ASP A 74 -16.72 -19.40 -19.32
N ILE A 75 -17.54 -18.40 -18.94
CA ILE A 75 -17.36 -17.65 -17.69
C ILE A 75 -17.47 -18.59 -16.49
N GLN A 76 -18.47 -19.48 -16.45
CA GLN A 76 -18.64 -20.44 -15.36
C GLN A 76 -17.44 -21.39 -15.27
N LYS A 77 -16.95 -21.90 -16.40
CA LYS A 77 -15.75 -22.74 -16.47
C LYS A 77 -14.50 -22.01 -16.00
N GLU A 78 -14.40 -20.70 -16.24
CA GLU A 78 -13.31 -19.86 -15.71
C GLU A 78 -13.45 -19.63 -14.20
N LEU A 79 -14.66 -19.37 -13.71
CA LEU A 79 -14.96 -19.23 -12.28
C LEU A 79 -14.74 -20.53 -11.49
N ASP A 80 -15.00 -21.68 -12.12
CA ASP A 80 -14.85 -23.02 -11.56
C ASP A 80 -13.39 -23.51 -11.54
N ARG A 81 -12.45 -22.77 -12.16
CA ARG A 81 -11.03 -23.15 -12.11
C ARG A 81 -10.56 -23.17 -10.65
N PRO A 82 -9.92 -24.26 -10.19
CA PRO A 82 -9.42 -24.33 -8.83
C PRO A 82 -8.36 -23.25 -8.61
N LYS A 83 -8.70 -22.25 -7.79
CA LYS A 83 -7.78 -21.18 -7.39
C LYS A 83 -6.80 -21.74 -6.36
N LYS A 84 -5.49 -21.58 -6.61
CA LYS A 84 -4.47 -21.90 -5.62
C LYS A 84 -4.39 -20.76 -4.60
N LEU A 85 -5.20 -20.84 -3.55
CA LEU A 85 -5.27 -19.84 -2.50
C LEU A 85 -4.05 -19.92 -1.56
N LEU A 86 -3.67 -18.77 -1.00
CA LEU A 86 -2.59 -18.62 -0.04
C LEU A 86 -3.03 -19.16 1.32
N GLY A 87 -2.17 -20.00 1.90
CA GLY A 87 -2.26 -20.38 3.30
C GLY A 87 -1.77 -19.27 4.24
N GLU A 88 -1.86 -19.53 5.54
CA GLU A 88 -1.53 -18.56 6.60
C GLU A 88 -0.11 -18.01 6.54
N LEU A 89 0.90 -18.88 6.38
CA LEU A 89 2.30 -18.45 6.37
C LEU A 89 2.65 -17.61 5.11
N PRO A 90 2.34 -18.04 3.87
CA PRO A 90 2.56 -17.21 2.69
C PRO A 90 1.80 -15.88 2.73
N ALA A 91 0.54 -15.89 3.20
CA ALA A 91 -0.24 -14.67 3.34
C ALA A 91 0.36 -13.72 4.39
N THR A 92 0.83 -14.26 5.52
CA THR A 92 1.54 -13.48 6.56
C THR A 92 2.86 -12.93 6.05
N ALA A 93 3.63 -13.69 5.26
CA ALA A 93 4.95 -13.28 4.82
C ALA A 93 4.92 -12.12 3.81
N ILE A 94 3.91 -12.05 2.93
CA ILE A 94 3.79 -10.98 1.93
C ILE A 94 3.66 -9.62 2.62
N SER A 95 2.61 -9.40 3.41
CA SER A 95 2.42 -8.16 4.17
C SER A 95 3.38 -8.05 5.37
N GLY A 96 3.85 -9.18 5.87
CA GLY A 96 4.79 -9.27 6.99
C GLY A 96 6.15 -8.66 6.66
N ASN A 97 6.66 -8.85 5.44
CA ASN A 97 7.91 -8.21 5.01
C ASN A 97 7.80 -6.68 5.04
N ASP A 98 6.68 -6.13 4.57
CA ASP A 98 6.42 -4.69 4.57
C ASP A 98 6.39 -4.16 6.02
N ILE A 99 5.47 -4.67 6.85
CA ILE A 99 5.27 -4.16 8.20
C ILE A 99 6.44 -4.44 9.14
N LEU A 100 7.10 -5.61 9.04
CA LEU A 100 8.17 -5.98 9.95
C LEU A 100 9.49 -5.29 9.58
N SER A 101 9.71 -4.99 8.30
CA SER A 101 10.88 -4.19 7.88
C SER A 101 10.85 -2.77 8.46
N SER A 102 9.68 -2.26 8.82
CA SER A 102 9.52 -0.90 9.35
C SER A 102 10.30 -0.63 10.64
N VAL A 103 10.65 -1.67 11.41
CA VAL A 103 11.47 -1.54 12.62
C VAL A 103 12.85 -0.94 12.30
N LEU A 104 13.37 -1.20 11.10
CA LEU A 104 14.70 -0.77 10.65
C LEU A 104 14.84 0.75 10.54
N TYR A 105 13.76 1.49 10.31
CA TYR A 105 13.74 2.96 10.26
C TYR A 105 12.93 3.60 11.39
N THR A 106 11.94 2.89 11.93
CA THR A 106 11.11 3.39 13.03
C THR A 106 11.91 3.54 14.30
N ALA A 107 12.85 2.61 14.57
CA ALA A 107 13.64 2.66 15.80
C ALA A 107 14.40 4.00 15.95
N SER A 108 15.11 4.43 14.91
CA SER A 108 15.82 5.71 14.89
C SER A 108 14.89 6.91 14.99
N SER A 109 13.78 6.87 14.26
CA SER A 109 12.80 7.97 14.22
C SER A 109 12.15 8.20 15.58
N VAL A 110 11.76 7.13 16.28
CA VAL A 110 11.14 7.23 17.62
C VAL A 110 12.19 7.61 18.65
N ALA A 111 13.40 7.05 18.61
CA ALA A 111 14.46 7.45 19.51
C ALA A 111 14.75 8.96 19.41
N ALA A 112 14.84 9.52 18.19
CA ALA A 112 15.09 10.93 17.97
C ALA A 112 14.00 11.86 18.55
N LYS A 113 12.76 11.39 18.70
CA LYS A 113 11.64 12.19 19.21
C LYS A 113 11.29 11.91 20.68
N SER A 114 11.57 10.71 21.17
CA SER A 114 11.17 10.27 22.52
C SER A 114 12.32 10.00 23.46
N GLY A 115 13.55 9.88 22.93
CA GLY A 115 14.74 9.50 23.69
C GLY A 115 14.48 8.27 24.57
N LYS A 116 14.73 8.43 25.87
CA LYS A 116 14.52 7.38 26.88
C LYS A 116 13.09 6.83 26.98
N LEU A 117 12.08 7.57 26.48
CA LEU A 117 10.69 7.12 26.48
C LEU A 117 10.30 6.33 25.22
N MET A 118 11.22 6.06 24.29
CA MET A 118 10.98 5.32 23.05
C MET A 118 10.06 4.08 23.18
N PRO A 119 10.15 3.22 24.21
CA PRO A 119 9.26 2.06 24.34
C PRO A 119 7.79 2.42 24.53
N ILE A 120 7.49 3.58 25.12
CA ILE A 120 6.12 3.99 25.44
C ILE A 120 5.32 4.28 24.15
N PRO A 121 5.76 5.15 23.22
CA PRO A 121 5.06 5.34 21.95
C PRO A 121 4.94 4.09 21.08
N LEU A 122 5.93 3.21 21.09
CA LEU A 122 5.88 1.94 20.35
C LEU A 122 4.80 1.01 20.94
N LEU A 123 4.67 0.98 22.26
CA LEU A 123 3.60 0.26 22.94
C LEU A 123 2.24 0.88 22.65
N LEU A 124 2.11 2.20 22.70
CA LEU A 124 0.85 2.90 22.40
C LEU A 124 0.36 2.60 20.98
N VAL A 125 1.25 2.64 19.98
CA VAL A 125 0.89 2.29 18.60
C VAL A 125 0.54 0.80 18.48
N SER A 126 1.23 -0.09 19.20
CA SER A 126 0.88 -1.52 19.23
C SER A 126 -0.51 -1.78 19.83
N ILE A 127 -0.92 -0.98 20.82
CA ILE A 127 -2.28 -1.01 21.39
C ILE A 127 -3.31 -0.48 20.39
N VAL A 128 -3.03 0.62 19.70
CA VAL A 128 -3.91 1.13 18.64
C VAL A 128 -4.09 0.08 17.55
N LEU A 129 -2.99 -0.56 17.11
CA LEU A 129 -3.02 -1.62 16.12
C LEU A 129 -3.81 -2.85 16.59
N PHE A 130 -3.76 -3.18 17.88
CA PHE A 130 -4.57 -4.26 18.46
C PHE A 130 -6.07 -4.02 18.30
N PHE A 131 -6.55 -2.79 18.51
CA PHE A 131 -7.95 -2.45 18.28
C PHE A 131 -8.27 -2.35 16.78
N PHE A 132 -7.37 -1.72 16.01
CA PHE A 132 -7.53 -1.55 14.58
C PHE A 132 -7.69 -2.89 13.85
N ARG A 133 -6.98 -3.94 14.27
CA ARG A 133 -7.08 -5.26 13.63
C ARG A 133 -8.50 -5.82 13.62
N PHE A 134 -9.31 -5.56 14.65
CA PHE A 134 -10.69 -6.08 14.74
C PHE A 134 -11.61 -5.34 13.78
N ILE A 135 -11.47 -4.01 13.73
CA ILE A 135 -12.19 -3.16 12.79
C ILE A 135 -11.82 -3.53 11.35
N TYR A 136 -10.52 -3.70 11.09
CA TYR A 136 -10.02 -4.04 9.78
C TYR A 136 -10.43 -5.44 9.33
N GLU A 137 -10.45 -6.42 10.25
CA GLU A 137 -11.00 -7.75 10.02
C GLU A 137 -12.47 -7.67 9.59
N GLU A 138 -13.32 -6.98 10.36
CA GLU A 138 -14.75 -6.84 10.07
C GLU A 138 -15.00 -6.21 8.69
N VAL A 139 -14.35 -5.07 8.43
CA VAL A 139 -14.55 -4.29 7.20
C VAL A 139 -14.10 -5.07 5.96
N VAL A 140 -12.91 -5.68 5.99
CA VAL A 140 -12.34 -6.33 4.80
C VAL A 140 -12.96 -7.70 4.56
N THR A 141 -13.40 -8.42 5.61
CA THR A 141 -14.09 -9.71 5.43
C THR A 141 -15.54 -9.55 5.00
N ALA A 142 -16.19 -8.42 5.32
CA ALA A 142 -17.53 -8.11 4.82
C ALA A 142 -17.54 -7.87 3.30
N ILE A 143 -16.46 -7.28 2.76
CA ILE A 143 -16.31 -6.99 1.32
C ILE A 143 -14.92 -7.47 0.86
N PRO A 144 -14.71 -8.79 0.64
CA PRO A 144 -13.42 -9.38 0.35
C PRO A 144 -13.02 -9.15 -1.12
N MET A 145 -12.86 -7.87 -1.50
CA MET A 145 -12.45 -7.46 -2.84
C MET A 145 -11.12 -6.73 -2.80
N ASN A 146 -10.23 -7.10 -3.72
CA ASN A 146 -8.92 -6.46 -3.88
C ASN A 146 -9.09 -4.97 -4.25
N GLY A 147 -8.30 -4.11 -3.60
CA GLY A 147 -8.49 -2.64 -3.60
C GLY A 147 -8.62 -2.06 -2.18
N GLY A 148 -8.54 -2.92 -1.16
CA GLY A 148 -8.30 -2.56 0.23
C GLY A 148 -9.27 -1.53 0.79
N THR A 149 -8.71 -0.56 1.52
CA THR A 149 -9.46 0.51 2.20
C THR A 149 -10.32 1.34 1.23
N TYR A 150 -9.95 1.47 -0.05
CA TYR A 150 -10.76 2.20 -1.03
C TYR A 150 -12.08 1.48 -1.33
N ASN A 151 -12.07 0.16 -1.54
CA ASN A 151 -13.30 -0.59 -1.79
C ASN A 151 -14.22 -0.54 -0.58
N ALA A 152 -13.67 -0.68 0.63
CA ALA A 152 -14.43 -0.54 1.87
C ALA A 152 -15.13 0.82 1.95
N LEU A 153 -14.39 1.90 1.68
CA LEU A 153 -14.93 3.26 1.70
C LEU A 153 -15.93 3.51 0.57
N LEU A 154 -15.70 2.99 -0.63
CA LEU A 154 -16.62 3.16 -1.75
C LEU A 154 -18.00 2.56 -1.46
N ASN A 155 -18.06 1.49 -0.67
CA ASN A 155 -19.31 0.81 -0.30
C ASN A 155 -19.95 1.35 0.99
N THR A 156 -19.24 2.17 1.77
CA THR A 156 -19.73 2.68 3.07
C THR A 156 -19.87 4.20 3.12
N THR A 157 -19.24 4.93 2.20
CA THR A 157 -19.27 6.39 2.13
C THR A 157 -19.48 6.90 0.69
N SER A 158 -19.41 8.21 0.50
CA SER A 158 -19.56 8.84 -0.81
C SER A 158 -18.35 8.57 -1.71
N LYS A 159 -18.59 8.52 -3.03
CA LYS A 159 -17.51 8.38 -4.04
C LYS A 159 -16.43 9.46 -3.91
N ARG A 160 -16.78 10.68 -3.51
CA ARG A 160 -15.82 11.78 -3.30
C ARG A 160 -14.91 11.51 -2.09
N THR A 161 -15.50 11.10 -0.98
CA THR A 161 -14.76 10.74 0.24
C THR A 161 -13.84 9.55 0.00
N ALA A 162 -14.34 8.51 -0.68
CA ALA A 162 -13.55 7.35 -1.06
C ALA A 162 -12.38 7.72 -2.00
N ALA A 163 -12.63 8.59 -3.00
CA ALA A 163 -11.57 9.08 -3.87
C ALA A 163 -10.50 9.91 -3.13
N PHE A 164 -10.91 10.76 -2.19
CA PHE A 164 -9.97 11.52 -1.35
C PHE A 164 -9.10 10.60 -0.49
N ALA A 165 -9.71 9.59 0.14
CA ALA A 165 -8.97 8.58 0.90
C ALA A 165 -8.02 7.75 0.01
N ALA A 166 -8.42 7.45 -1.22
CA ALA A 166 -7.54 6.79 -2.18
C ALA A 166 -6.32 7.66 -2.55
N CYS A 167 -6.49 8.97 -2.70
CA CYS A 167 -5.35 9.87 -2.90
C CYS A 167 -4.37 9.82 -1.71
N LEU A 168 -4.88 9.82 -0.47
CA LEU A 168 -4.05 9.65 0.73
C LEU A 168 -3.36 8.28 0.74
N GLY A 169 -4.04 7.22 0.30
CA GLY A 169 -3.46 5.89 0.14
C GLY A 169 -2.31 5.85 -0.87
N ILE A 170 -2.46 6.51 -2.02
CA ILE A 170 -1.37 6.63 -3.02
C ILE A 170 -0.16 7.35 -2.41
N LEU A 171 -0.39 8.46 -1.68
CA LEU A 171 0.68 9.18 -0.99
C LEU A 171 1.36 8.33 0.09
N SER A 172 0.60 7.51 0.82
CA SER A 172 1.13 6.59 1.83
C SER A 172 2.05 5.53 1.22
N TYR A 173 1.61 4.86 0.16
CA TYR A 173 2.45 3.87 -0.53
C TYR A 173 3.68 4.53 -1.16
N LEU A 174 3.55 5.74 -1.70
CA LEU A 174 4.66 6.51 -2.25
C LEU A 174 5.73 6.78 -1.20
N ALA A 175 5.30 7.31 -0.04
CA ALA A 175 6.20 7.54 1.09
C ALA A 175 6.83 6.23 1.56
N THR A 176 6.06 5.16 1.67
CA THR A 176 6.55 3.83 2.08
C THR A 176 7.63 3.31 1.13
N GLY A 177 7.41 3.37 -0.18
CA GLY A 177 8.39 2.94 -1.17
C GLY A 177 9.69 3.75 -1.11
N VAL A 178 9.60 5.08 -0.98
CA VAL A 178 10.79 5.96 -0.92
C VAL A 178 11.56 5.80 0.38
N VAL A 179 10.86 5.73 1.53
CA VAL A 179 11.48 5.52 2.85
C VAL A 179 12.17 4.16 2.86
N SER A 180 11.50 3.09 2.43
CA SER A 180 12.09 1.75 2.37
C SER A 180 13.30 1.69 1.44
N ALA A 181 13.23 2.29 0.25
CA ALA A 181 14.36 2.35 -0.68
C ALA A 181 15.54 3.12 -0.07
N THR A 182 15.30 4.31 0.49
CA THR A 182 16.34 5.14 1.09
C THR A 182 16.98 4.47 2.30
N SER A 183 16.18 3.88 3.19
CA SER A 183 16.67 3.11 4.32
C SER A 183 17.50 1.91 3.86
N SER A 184 17.07 1.17 2.85
CA SER A 184 17.82 0.02 2.33
C SER A 184 19.23 0.40 1.87
N VAL A 185 19.34 1.53 1.15
CA VAL A 185 20.60 2.06 0.66
C VAL A 185 21.46 2.60 1.81
N ARG A 186 20.87 3.21 2.85
CA ARG A 186 21.61 3.67 4.04
C ARG A 186 22.21 2.49 4.82
N TYR A 187 21.48 1.38 4.97
CA TYR A 187 22.04 0.16 5.55
C TYR A 187 23.19 -0.41 4.71
N LEU A 188 23.05 -0.40 3.38
CA LEU A 188 24.10 -0.86 2.47
C LEU A 188 25.33 0.07 2.46
N ASN A 189 25.12 1.39 2.62
CA ASN A 189 26.17 2.40 2.68
C ASN A 189 27.11 2.19 3.88
N ASN A 190 26.63 1.54 4.94
CA ASN A 190 27.46 1.16 6.08
C ASN A 190 28.50 0.07 5.74
N GLN A 191 28.29 -0.68 4.65
CA GLN A 191 29.22 -1.73 4.18
C GLN A 191 30.12 -1.25 3.04
N ALA A 192 29.56 -0.45 2.12
CA ALA A 192 30.30 0.11 1.00
C ALA A 192 29.90 1.57 0.85
N SER A 193 30.88 2.49 0.82
CA SER A 193 30.58 3.91 0.61
C SER A 193 29.96 4.11 -0.78
N ILE A 194 28.65 4.37 -0.82
CA ILE A 194 27.85 4.52 -2.03
C ILE A 194 27.09 5.86 -2.00
N PRO A 195 26.89 6.50 -3.16
CA PRO A 195 26.08 7.72 -3.23
C PRO A 195 24.62 7.38 -2.94
N ILE A 196 24.13 7.78 -1.76
CA ILE A 196 22.80 7.40 -1.25
C ILE A 196 21.70 7.78 -2.25
N VAL A 197 21.64 9.04 -2.66
CA VAL A 197 20.57 9.56 -3.53
C VAL A 197 20.54 8.85 -4.89
N GLY A 198 21.69 8.74 -5.56
CA GLY A 198 21.80 8.07 -6.86
C GLY A 198 21.44 6.59 -6.78
N SER A 199 21.89 5.90 -5.72
CA SER A 199 21.60 4.48 -5.52
C SER A 199 20.11 4.24 -5.21
N THR A 200 19.46 5.13 -4.44
CA THR A 200 18.01 5.07 -4.21
C THR A 200 17.23 5.24 -5.50
N ILE A 201 17.59 6.21 -6.36
CA ILE A 201 16.93 6.41 -7.65
C ILE A 201 17.09 5.18 -8.55
N ILE A 202 18.29 4.59 -8.60
CA ILE A 202 18.56 3.38 -9.38
C ILE A 202 17.74 2.20 -8.83
N LEU A 203 17.66 2.04 -7.51
CA LEU A 203 16.91 0.97 -6.86
C LEU A 203 15.41 1.09 -7.17
N LEU A 204 14.83 2.28 -6.97
CA LEU A 204 13.43 2.56 -7.33
C LEU A 204 13.19 2.31 -8.82
N GLY A 205 14.10 2.77 -9.69
CA GLY A 205 14.05 2.53 -11.14
C GLY A 205 14.10 1.04 -11.50
N ALA A 206 14.90 0.24 -10.81
CA ALA A 206 14.98 -1.20 -11.01
C ALA A 206 13.67 -1.90 -10.60
N PHE A 207 13.12 -1.58 -9.42
CA PHE A 207 11.84 -2.14 -8.98
C PHE A 207 10.66 -1.65 -9.82
N ALA A 208 10.71 -0.42 -10.29
CA ALA A 208 9.81 0.12 -11.30
C ALA A 208 9.79 -0.75 -12.57
N LEU A 209 10.96 -1.12 -13.11
CA LEU A 209 11.08 -2.01 -14.28
C LEU A 209 10.59 -3.43 -13.99
N LEU A 210 10.96 -4.00 -12.83
CA LEU A 210 10.49 -5.32 -12.39
C LEU A 210 8.97 -5.36 -12.25
N ALA A 211 8.39 -4.29 -11.69
CA ALA A 211 6.97 -4.07 -11.71
C ALA A 211 6.53 -4.09 -13.17
N VAL A 212 6.99 -3.20 -14.08
CA VAL A 212 6.54 -3.14 -15.49
C VAL A 212 6.54 -4.51 -16.18
N MET A 213 7.55 -5.34 -15.92
CA MET A 213 7.70 -6.70 -16.46
C MET A 213 6.66 -7.70 -15.94
N GLY A 214 5.84 -7.33 -14.96
CA GLY A 214 4.79 -8.16 -14.39
C GLY A 214 5.33 -9.24 -13.44
N ILE A 215 6.48 -8.99 -12.80
CA ILE A 215 6.96 -9.88 -11.75
C ILE A 215 6.10 -9.60 -10.51
N SER A 216 5.08 -10.42 -10.32
CA SER A 216 4.24 -10.44 -9.12
C SER A 216 5.00 -11.05 -7.95
N ASP A 217 4.63 -10.65 -6.73
CA ASP A 217 5.20 -11.19 -5.49
C ASP A 217 5.21 -12.72 -5.52
N SER A 218 6.42 -13.30 -5.49
CA SER A 218 6.56 -14.73 -5.32
C SER A 218 6.33 -15.04 -3.86
N SER A 219 5.16 -15.60 -3.53
CA SER A 219 4.81 -15.96 -2.15
C SER A 219 5.85 -16.88 -1.49
N ARG A 220 6.58 -17.70 -2.28
CA ARG A 220 7.71 -18.49 -1.81
C ARG A 220 8.92 -17.64 -1.43
N VAL A 221 9.28 -16.67 -2.28
CA VAL A 221 10.40 -15.75 -2.01
C VAL A 221 10.07 -14.88 -0.80
N ALA A 222 8.84 -14.38 -0.72
CA ALA A 222 8.36 -13.60 0.43
C ALA A 222 8.52 -14.37 1.75
N VAL A 223 8.15 -15.66 1.79
CA VAL A 223 8.33 -16.51 2.98
C VAL A 223 9.81 -16.66 3.36
N VAL A 224 10.71 -16.84 2.39
CA VAL A 224 12.14 -16.98 2.68
C VAL A 224 12.70 -15.69 3.29
N ILE A 225 12.41 -14.54 2.68
CA ILE A 225 12.83 -13.22 3.18
C ILE A 225 12.26 -12.99 4.58
N PHE A 226 10.97 -13.28 4.78
CA PHE A 226 10.27 -13.04 6.04
C PHE A 226 10.84 -13.88 7.19
N LEU A 227 11.03 -15.19 6.96
CA LEU A 227 11.58 -16.08 7.99
C LEU A 227 13.04 -15.74 8.31
N HIS A 228 13.84 -15.39 7.30
CA HIS A 228 15.22 -14.94 7.50
C HIS A 228 15.26 -13.67 8.35
N HIS A 229 14.43 -12.68 8.03
CA HIS A 229 14.34 -11.44 8.79
C HIS A 229 13.90 -11.67 10.24
N ILE A 230 12.90 -12.54 10.49
CA ILE A 230 12.50 -12.92 11.85
C ILE A 230 13.67 -13.53 12.63
N VAL A 231 14.48 -14.39 11.99
CA VAL A 231 15.67 -14.97 12.64
C VAL A 231 16.68 -13.89 13.01
N VAL A 232 17.00 -12.97 12.09
CA VAL A 232 17.93 -11.86 12.35
C VAL A 232 17.44 -10.98 13.49
N LEU A 233 16.17 -10.55 13.46
CA LEU A 233 15.59 -9.74 14.53
C LEU A 233 15.51 -10.49 15.87
N SER A 234 15.25 -11.79 15.86
CA SER A 234 15.22 -12.61 17.09
C SER A 234 16.60 -12.69 17.73
N ILE A 235 17.65 -12.93 16.93
CA ILE A 235 19.03 -12.95 17.41
C ILE A 235 19.42 -11.57 17.93
N LEU A 236 19.08 -10.50 17.23
CA LEU A 236 19.33 -9.13 17.66
C LEU A 236 18.63 -8.81 18.99
N PHE A 237 17.36 -9.18 19.14
CA PHE A 237 16.60 -8.94 20.36
C PHE A 237 17.20 -9.70 21.55
N VAL A 238 17.44 -11.00 21.41
CA VAL A 238 18.00 -11.83 22.48
C VAL A 238 19.40 -11.36 22.87
N SER A 239 20.27 -11.09 21.89
CA SER A 239 21.62 -10.59 22.16
C SER A 239 21.62 -9.21 22.82
N SER A 240 20.71 -8.31 22.42
CA SER A 240 20.56 -7.00 23.06
C SER A 240 20.10 -7.11 24.51
N VAL A 241 19.18 -8.03 24.82
CA VAL A 241 18.75 -8.31 26.20
C VAL A 241 19.91 -8.87 27.03
N VAL A 242 20.65 -9.85 26.50
CA VAL A 242 21.82 -10.43 27.18
C VAL A 242 22.89 -9.36 27.44
N TYR A 243 23.18 -8.52 26.44
CA TYR A 243 24.14 -7.42 26.56
C TYR A 243 23.70 -6.41 27.63
N GLY A 244 22.42 -6.05 27.65
CA GLY A 244 21.84 -5.14 28.65
C GLY A 244 21.93 -5.68 30.09
N ILE A 245 21.77 -7.00 30.28
CA ILE A 245 21.96 -7.65 31.58
C ILE A 245 23.43 -7.59 32.02
N GLN A 246 24.37 -7.70 31.08
CA GLN A 246 25.81 -7.59 31.36
C GLN A 246 26.26 -6.15 31.63
N HIS A 247 25.59 -5.16 31.01
CA HIS A 247 25.95 -3.75 31.07
C HIS A 247 24.77 -2.87 31.54
N PRO A 248 24.22 -3.07 32.75
CA PRO A 248 23.01 -2.39 33.20
C PRO A 248 23.18 -0.86 33.34
N HIS A 249 24.42 -0.40 33.47
CA HIS A 249 24.73 1.03 33.58
C HIS A 249 24.27 1.83 32.35
N ILE A 250 24.31 1.26 31.14
CA ILE A 250 23.92 1.98 29.91
C ILE A 250 22.45 2.38 29.97
N PHE A 251 21.58 1.43 30.33
CA PHE A 251 20.15 1.69 30.48
C PHE A 251 19.89 2.69 31.61
N HIS A 252 20.57 2.51 32.75
CA HIS A 252 20.46 3.41 33.89
C HIS A 252 20.83 4.84 33.50
N ASP A 253 21.96 5.04 32.81
CA ASP A 253 22.45 6.34 32.40
C ASP A 253 21.51 6.98 31.38
N ASN A 254 20.97 6.20 30.45
CA ASN A 254 19.92 6.65 29.52
C ASN A 254 18.66 7.14 30.23
N MET A 255 18.28 6.56 31.37
CA MET A 255 17.11 7.05 32.13
C MET A 255 17.35 8.42 32.77
N HIS A 256 18.61 8.83 32.95
CA HIS A 256 19.00 10.11 33.54
C HIS A 256 19.28 11.20 32.50
N THR A 257 19.14 10.92 31.20
CA THR A 257 19.30 11.95 30.16
C THR A 257 18.10 12.88 30.08
N ASP A 258 18.32 14.07 29.54
CA ASP A 258 17.24 15.02 29.21
C ASP A 258 16.36 14.50 28.07
N TYR A 259 15.17 15.09 27.94
CA TYR A 259 14.27 14.83 26.83
C TYR A 259 14.76 15.55 25.56
N PRO A 260 14.65 14.93 24.38
CA PRO A 260 15.04 15.57 23.14
C PRO A 260 14.14 16.79 22.84
N GLN A 261 14.76 17.87 22.35
CA GLN A 261 14.04 18.99 21.77
C GLN A 261 13.42 18.58 20.43
N VAL A 262 12.27 19.16 20.11
CA VAL A 262 11.52 18.84 18.90
C VAL A 262 11.21 20.10 18.11
N ASP A 263 11.53 20.09 16.83
CA ASP A 263 11.09 21.13 15.91
C ASP A 263 9.58 20.99 15.63
N PHE A 264 8.84 22.04 15.96
CA PHE A 264 7.45 22.22 15.61
C PHE A 264 7.27 23.52 14.85
N ALA A 265 6.95 23.41 13.56
CA ALA A 265 6.70 24.53 12.66
C ALA A 265 7.85 25.58 12.62
N GLY A 266 9.11 25.14 12.73
CA GLY A 266 10.28 26.01 12.72
C GLY A 266 10.67 26.56 14.10
N SER A 267 9.92 26.21 15.15
CA SER A 267 10.26 26.54 16.54
C SER A 267 10.73 25.29 17.29
N MET A 268 11.86 25.40 18.00
CA MET A 268 12.33 24.33 18.87
C MET A 268 11.54 24.36 20.17
N LEU A 269 10.74 23.32 20.39
CA LEU A 269 10.05 23.10 21.66
C LEU A 269 10.96 22.36 22.62
N ASP A 270 10.94 22.77 23.89
CA ASP A 270 11.67 22.09 24.95
C ASP A 270 11.17 20.65 25.14
N GLY A 271 12.13 19.77 25.43
CA GLY A 271 11.87 18.37 25.70
C GLY A 271 11.10 18.22 27.02
N SER A 272 9.96 17.56 26.96
CA SER A 272 9.16 17.17 28.12
C SER A 272 8.59 15.76 27.91
N VAL A 273 8.01 15.17 28.96
CA VAL A 273 7.30 13.89 28.84
C VAL A 273 6.20 13.97 27.77
N LEU A 274 5.45 15.08 27.74
CA LEU A 274 4.35 15.26 26.80
C LEU A 274 4.85 15.34 25.36
N THR A 275 5.87 16.16 25.08
CA THR A 275 6.42 16.28 23.73
C THR A 275 7.05 14.96 23.27
N ALA A 276 7.79 14.29 24.16
CA ALA A 276 8.41 13.00 23.89
C ALA A 276 7.38 11.92 23.53
N ILE A 277 6.24 11.87 24.23
CA ILE A 277 5.17 10.90 23.93
C ILE A 277 4.42 11.29 22.65
N PHE A 278 4.04 12.56 22.48
CA PHE A 278 3.24 13.02 21.35
C PHE A 278 3.97 12.87 20.01
N PHE A 279 5.18 13.44 19.91
CA PHE A 279 5.99 13.33 18.69
C PHE A 279 6.56 11.93 18.50
N GLY A 280 6.83 11.25 19.61
CA GLY A 280 7.16 9.83 19.62
C GLY A 280 6.08 8.96 19.00
N PHE A 281 4.82 9.20 19.37
CA PHE A 281 3.66 8.49 18.84
C PHE A 281 3.50 8.73 17.35
N GLY A 282 3.64 9.99 16.91
CA GLY A 282 3.66 10.30 15.47
C GLY A 282 4.78 9.57 14.72
N ALA A 283 5.98 9.52 15.29
CA ALA A 283 7.11 8.79 14.70
C ALA A 283 6.89 7.27 14.71
N SER A 284 6.26 6.71 15.75
CA SER A 284 6.03 5.26 15.86
C SER A 284 4.93 4.75 14.94
N MET A 285 4.08 5.62 14.39
CA MET A 285 3.13 5.25 13.34
C MET A 285 3.82 4.73 12.07
N LEU A 286 5.07 5.14 11.81
CA LEU A 286 5.90 4.56 10.75
C LEU A 286 6.19 3.06 10.98
N GLY A 287 6.12 2.59 12.23
CA GLY A 287 6.38 1.20 12.62
C GLY A 287 5.24 0.24 12.36
N ILE A 288 4.12 0.72 11.83
CA ILE A 288 2.94 -0.09 11.50
C ILE A 288 2.48 0.10 10.05
N THR A 289 3.23 0.87 9.25
CA THR A 289 2.98 1.01 7.82
C THR A 289 3.08 -0.37 7.16
N GLY A 290 2.13 -0.72 6.31
CA GLY A 290 2.08 -2.01 5.64
C GLY A 290 1.12 -3.02 6.28
N PHE A 291 0.51 -2.69 7.42
CA PHE A 291 -0.59 -3.50 7.97
C PHE A 291 -1.78 -3.59 6.99
N GLU A 292 -2.05 -2.48 6.30
CA GLU A 292 -3.09 -2.34 5.28
C GLU A 292 -2.80 -3.15 4.01
N SER A 293 -1.53 -3.47 3.73
CA SER A 293 -1.09 -4.17 2.52
C SER A 293 -1.73 -5.55 2.39
N SER A 294 -2.08 -6.19 3.51
CA SER A 294 -2.75 -7.51 3.55
C SER A 294 -4.11 -7.53 2.84
N SER A 295 -4.81 -6.38 2.76
CA SER A 295 -6.12 -6.27 2.11
C SER A 295 -6.03 -6.23 0.58
N ASN A 296 -4.85 -5.96 0.01
CA ASN A 296 -4.66 -5.82 -1.43
C ASN A 296 -4.70 -7.17 -2.17
N TYR A 297 -4.53 -8.29 -1.45
CA TYR A 297 -4.56 -9.65 -1.97
C TYR A 297 -5.52 -10.53 -1.17
N VAL A 298 -6.55 -9.95 -0.55
CA VAL A 298 -7.53 -10.70 0.26
C VAL A 298 -8.23 -11.79 -0.56
N GLU A 299 -8.49 -11.55 -1.85
CA GLU A 299 -9.12 -12.53 -2.77
C GLU A 299 -8.23 -13.77 -3.02
N GLU A 300 -6.92 -13.63 -2.79
CA GLU A 300 -5.94 -14.69 -2.98
C GLU A 300 -5.75 -15.53 -1.72
N GLN A 301 -6.33 -15.14 -0.58
CA GLN A 301 -6.20 -15.85 0.69
C GLN A 301 -7.30 -16.89 0.87
N ALA A 302 -6.97 -18.02 1.51
CA ALA A 302 -7.97 -19.04 1.84
C ALA A 302 -8.98 -18.52 2.90
N PRO A 303 -10.21 -19.07 2.96
CA PRO A 303 -11.21 -18.65 3.95
C PRO A 303 -10.67 -18.67 5.39
N GLY A 304 -10.86 -17.56 6.11
CA GLY A 304 -10.39 -17.38 7.48
C GLY A 304 -8.89 -17.10 7.66
N VAL A 305 -8.09 -17.10 6.58
CA VAL A 305 -6.65 -16.78 6.66
C VAL A 305 -6.40 -15.32 6.95
N PHE A 306 -7.19 -14.40 6.38
CA PHE A 306 -7.01 -12.95 6.55
C PHE A 306 -6.95 -12.52 8.03
N ARG A 307 -7.87 -13.01 8.86
CA ARG A 307 -7.85 -12.78 10.31
C ARG A 307 -6.52 -13.19 10.95
N LYS A 308 -6.03 -14.37 10.57
CA LYS A 308 -4.79 -14.92 11.13
C LYS A 308 -3.58 -14.11 10.68
N THR A 309 -3.55 -13.68 9.42
CA THR A 309 -2.56 -12.75 8.87
C THR A 309 -2.48 -11.49 9.72
N LEU A 310 -3.60 -10.82 10.00
CA LEU A 310 -3.64 -9.62 10.86
C LEU A 310 -3.14 -9.89 12.29
N ARG A 311 -3.58 -11.00 12.89
CA ARG A 311 -3.14 -11.42 14.23
C ARG A 311 -1.62 -11.64 14.29
N ASN A 312 -1.07 -12.35 13.30
CA ASN A 312 0.34 -12.71 13.25
C ASN A 312 1.21 -11.47 13.03
N MET A 313 0.82 -10.57 12.11
CA MET A 313 1.51 -9.28 11.91
C MET A 313 1.51 -8.43 13.17
N TRP A 314 0.35 -8.25 13.81
CA TRP A 314 0.26 -7.49 15.05
C TRP A 314 1.17 -8.06 16.14
N ALA A 315 1.17 -9.38 16.32
CA ALA A 315 1.98 -10.03 17.35
C ALA A 315 3.49 -9.81 17.09
N LEU A 316 3.94 -10.03 15.86
CA LEU A 316 5.35 -9.87 15.51
C LEU A 316 5.82 -8.42 15.64
N VAL A 317 5.04 -7.47 15.13
CA VAL A 317 5.36 -6.04 15.21
C VAL A 317 5.37 -5.58 16.66
N THR A 318 4.42 -6.02 17.48
CA THR A 318 4.41 -5.68 18.91
C THR A 318 5.67 -6.19 19.60
N VAL A 319 6.04 -7.45 19.38
CA VAL A 319 7.23 -8.06 19.99
C VAL A 319 8.50 -7.35 19.53
N PHE A 320 8.70 -7.18 18.23
CA PHE A 320 9.94 -6.62 17.70
C PHE A 320 10.04 -5.12 17.90
N ASN A 321 9.00 -4.33 17.63
CA ASN A 321 9.08 -2.88 17.83
C ASN A 321 9.24 -2.52 19.31
N VAL A 322 8.39 -3.05 20.20
CA VAL A 322 8.47 -2.72 21.63
C VAL A 322 9.71 -3.35 22.27
N GLY A 323 9.97 -4.62 21.97
CA GLY A 323 11.11 -5.35 22.51
C GLY A 323 12.44 -4.75 22.06
N LEU A 324 12.63 -4.53 20.75
CA LEU A 324 13.85 -3.88 20.27
C LEU A 324 13.94 -2.45 20.78
N GLY A 325 12.86 -1.68 20.77
CA GLY A 325 12.87 -0.31 21.31
C GLY A 325 13.33 -0.23 22.77
N ALA A 326 12.94 -1.17 23.62
CA ALA A 326 13.44 -1.25 24.99
C ALA A 326 14.90 -1.73 25.06
N SER A 327 15.25 -2.78 24.31
CA SER A 327 16.59 -3.38 24.37
C SER A 327 17.68 -2.49 23.75
N ILE A 328 17.36 -1.66 22.75
CA ILE A 328 18.29 -0.69 22.15
C ILE A 328 18.81 0.30 23.21
N LEU A 329 17.94 0.77 24.11
CA LEU A 329 18.32 1.64 25.23
C LEU A 329 19.23 0.96 26.25
N ALA A 330 19.34 -0.38 26.23
CA ALA A 330 20.23 -1.14 27.10
C ALA A 330 21.57 -1.47 26.42
N VAL A 331 21.70 -1.25 25.11
CA VAL A 331 22.93 -1.53 24.34
C VAL A 331 23.70 -0.27 24.01
N LEU A 332 23.01 0.82 23.62
CA LEU A 332 23.66 2.07 23.19
C LEU A 332 23.24 3.25 24.08
N PRO A 333 24.16 4.16 24.41
CA PRO A 333 23.81 5.44 25.01
C PRO A 333 22.97 6.28 24.02
N LEU A 334 22.07 7.13 24.52
CA LEU A 334 21.26 8.00 23.66
C LEU A 334 22.13 9.02 22.91
N GLY A 335 22.99 9.72 23.65
CA GLY A 335 23.92 10.72 23.12
C GLY A 335 25.34 10.20 22.91
N GLY A 336 26.22 11.08 22.41
CA GLY A 336 27.63 10.78 22.15
C GLY A 336 27.89 10.16 20.78
N LYS A 337 29.17 10.10 20.40
CA LYS A 337 29.61 9.70 19.04
C LYS A 337 29.17 8.27 18.66
N ASN A 338 29.11 7.36 19.64
CA ASN A 338 28.69 5.97 19.45
C ASN A 338 27.23 5.74 19.87
N GLY A 339 26.51 6.79 20.23
CA GLY A 339 25.14 6.69 20.72
C GLY A 339 24.10 6.65 19.60
N ILE A 340 22.84 6.50 20.01
CA ILE A 340 21.68 6.34 19.12
C ILE A 340 21.53 7.54 18.19
N TYR A 341 21.63 8.77 18.71
CA TYR A 341 21.44 9.99 17.91
C TYR A 341 22.52 10.23 16.85
N ALA A 342 23.72 9.66 17.04
CA ALA A 342 24.81 9.78 16.06
C ALA A 342 24.78 8.68 14.99
N ASN A 343 23.98 7.63 15.18
CA ASN A 343 23.96 6.43 14.34
C ASN A 343 22.55 6.11 13.81
N THR A 344 21.83 7.13 13.34
CA THR A 344 20.41 7.02 12.93
C THR A 344 20.20 6.23 11.65
N ASP A 345 21.15 6.26 10.72
CA ASP A 345 21.00 5.72 9.35
C ASP A 345 20.90 4.20 9.29
N ALA A 346 21.56 3.50 10.21
CA ALA A 346 21.59 2.04 10.29
C ALA A 346 21.61 1.57 11.75
N LEU A 347 20.71 2.13 12.57
CA LEU A 347 20.73 1.97 14.03
C LEU A 347 20.77 0.52 14.48
N LEU A 348 19.94 -0.36 13.90
CA LEU A 348 19.90 -1.77 14.30
C LEU A 348 21.21 -2.49 13.95
N ALA A 349 21.89 -2.10 12.87
CA ALA A 349 23.20 -2.65 12.53
C ALA A 349 24.26 -2.21 13.55
N LYS A 350 24.22 -0.95 14.02
CA LYS A 350 25.11 -0.47 15.08
C LYS A 350 24.84 -1.15 16.42
N VAL A 351 23.57 -1.41 16.77
CA VAL A 351 23.20 -2.19 17.96
C VAL A 351 23.74 -3.61 17.85
N GLY A 352 23.57 -4.25 16.69
CA GLY A 352 24.14 -5.58 16.43
C GLY A 352 25.66 -5.62 16.49
N ARG A 353 26.33 -4.57 16.00
CA ARG A 353 27.79 -4.41 16.13
C ARG A 353 28.23 -4.40 17.59
N GLU A 354 27.53 -3.65 18.43
CA GLU A 354 27.86 -3.52 19.84
C GLU A 354 27.57 -4.81 20.62
N ALA A 355 26.44 -5.46 20.33
CA ALA A 355 26.00 -6.66 21.04
C ALA A 355 26.75 -7.94 20.62
N LEU A 356 27.08 -8.11 19.33
CA LEU A 356 27.63 -9.36 18.77
C LEU A 356 28.87 -9.18 17.89
N GLY A 357 29.26 -7.94 17.57
CA GLY A 357 30.43 -7.63 16.74
C GLY A 357 30.10 -7.35 15.26
N SER A 358 31.14 -7.01 14.51
CA SER A 358 31.02 -6.51 13.12
C SER A 358 30.44 -7.53 12.13
N TRP A 359 30.60 -8.83 12.35
CA TRP A 359 30.03 -9.84 11.46
C TRP A 359 28.49 -9.79 11.47
N PHE A 360 27.89 -9.52 12.64
CA PHE A 360 26.44 -9.43 12.79
C PHE A 360 25.89 -8.12 12.25
N GLU A 361 26.66 -7.03 12.40
CA GLU A 361 26.38 -5.76 11.71
C GLU A 361 26.27 -5.94 10.19
N SER A 362 27.25 -6.59 9.56
CA SER A 362 27.20 -6.88 8.13
C SER A 362 26.00 -7.75 7.74
N TRP A 363 25.66 -8.74 8.57
CA TRP A 363 24.49 -9.57 8.33
C TRP A 363 23.17 -8.77 8.41
N ILE A 364 23.01 -7.91 9.43
CA ILE A 364 21.84 -7.02 9.54
C ILE A 364 21.76 -6.07 8.35
N CYS A 365 22.88 -5.50 7.89
CA CYS A 365 22.88 -4.62 6.71
C CYS A 365 22.37 -5.33 5.44
N VAL A 366 22.79 -6.59 5.22
CA VAL A 366 22.33 -7.38 4.07
C VAL A 366 20.86 -7.78 4.21
N ASP A 367 20.45 -8.23 5.39
CA ASP A 367 19.05 -8.55 5.71
C ASP A 367 18.14 -7.34 5.50
N ALA A 368 18.50 -6.19 6.08
CA ALA A 368 17.78 -4.93 5.95
C ALA A 368 17.62 -4.52 4.50
N PHE A 369 18.67 -4.63 3.68
CA PHE A 369 18.59 -4.32 2.25
C PHE A 369 17.57 -5.22 1.53
N ILE A 370 17.61 -6.53 1.78
CA ILE A 370 16.73 -7.50 1.12
C ILE A 370 15.27 -7.32 1.55
N VAL A 371 14.98 -7.20 2.84
CA VAL A 371 13.59 -7.08 3.34
C VAL A 371 12.96 -5.74 2.95
N LEU A 372 13.72 -4.63 2.99
CA LEU A 372 13.24 -3.32 2.57
C LEU A 372 12.99 -3.24 1.05
N CYS A 373 13.77 -3.97 0.25
CA CYS A 373 13.45 -4.16 -1.17
C CYS A 373 12.09 -4.86 -1.38
N GLY A 374 11.72 -5.77 -0.48
CA GLY A 374 10.37 -6.35 -0.43
C GLY A 374 9.29 -5.30 -0.19
N ALA A 375 9.48 -4.42 0.80
CA ALA A 375 8.56 -3.32 1.08
C ALA A 375 8.42 -2.35 -0.12
N VAL A 376 9.52 -2.07 -0.84
CA VAL A 376 9.47 -1.30 -2.10
C VAL A 376 8.56 -1.99 -3.12
N LEU A 377 8.72 -3.29 -3.33
CA LEU A 377 7.85 -4.05 -4.26
C LEU A 377 6.38 -4.02 -3.83
N THR A 378 6.08 -4.21 -2.53
CA THR A 378 4.72 -4.14 -2.00
C THR A 378 4.08 -2.77 -2.21
N SER A 379 4.85 -1.69 -2.08
CA SER A 379 4.36 -0.32 -2.36
C SER A 379 3.97 -0.11 -3.83
N TYR A 380 4.75 -0.65 -4.77
CA TYR A 380 4.40 -0.62 -6.20
C TYR A 380 3.12 -1.40 -6.46
N VAL A 381 3.01 -2.61 -5.94
CA VAL A 381 1.79 -3.45 -6.09
C VAL A 381 0.56 -2.74 -5.52
N GLY A 382 0.68 -2.12 -4.34
CA GLY A 382 -0.39 -1.36 -3.69
C GLY A 382 -0.90 -0.19 -4.54
N ILE A 383 0.01 0.65 -5.06
CA ILE A 383 -0.35 1.79 -5.92
C ILE A 383 -0.98 1.31 -7.22
N CYS A 384 -0.38 0.31 -7.88
CA CYS A 384 -0.89 -0.25 -9.11
C CYS A 384 -2.33 -0.77 -8.94
N GLY A 385 -2.59 -1.52 -7.87
CA GLY A 385 -3.92 -2.02 -7.54
C GLY A 385 -4.94 -0.90 -7.30
N LEU A 386 -4.56 0.12 -6.54
CA LEU A 386 -5.43 1.24 -6.21
C LEU A 386 -5.77 2.12 -7.42
N VAL A 387 -4.78 2.47 -8.25
CA VAL A 387 -5.00 3.27 -9.46
C VAL A 387 -5.87 2.51 -10.46
N ARG A 388 -5.67 1.19 -10.59
CA ARG A 388 -6.52 0.36 -11.44
C ARG A 388 -7.98 0.41 -10.98
N ARG A 389 -8.21 0.26 -9.69
CA ARG A 389 -9.57 0.29 -9.12
C ARG A 389 -10.25 1.64 -9.34
N LEU A 390 -9.54 2.74 -9.05
CA LEU A 390 -10.02 4.10 -9.33
C LEU A 390 -10.37 4.32 -10.81
N SER A 391 -9.61 3.72 -11.71
CA SER A 391 -9.84 3.82 -13.16
C SER A 391 -11.07 3.04 -13.59
N THR A 392 -11.27 1.82 -13.06
CA THR A 392 -12.48 1.02 -13.28
C THR A 392 -13.73 1.72 -12.76
N ASP A 393 -13.63 2.39 -11.62
CA ASP A 393 -14.73 3.15 -11.00
C ASP A 393 -14.89 4.56 -11.62
N ARG A 394 -14.23 4.84 -12.76
CA ARG A 394 -14.31 6.11 -13.52
C ARG A 394 -13.96 7.35 -12.68
N VAL A 395 -13.10 7.19 -11.67
CA VAL A 395 -12.49 8.30 -10.93
C VAL A 395 -11.25 8.80 -11.67
N LEU A 396 -10.50 7.88 -12.28
CA LEU A 396 -9.34 8.16 -13.12
C LEU A 396 -9.58 7.78 -14.60
N PRO A 397 -8.79 8.31 -15.55
CA PRO A 397 -8.92 7.99 -16.97
C PRO A 397 -8.90 6.48 -17.27
N SER A 398 -9.82 6.01 -18.11
CA SER A 398 -10.00 4.57 -18.38
C SER A 398 -8.79 3.87 -19.01
N PHE A 399 -7.90 4.60 -19.71
CA PHE A 399 -6.68 4.03 -20.27
C PHE A 399 -5.73 3.50 -19.18
N LEU A 400 -5.81 4.05 -17.96
CA LEU A 400 -5.04 3.58 -16.83
C LEU A 400 -5.45 2.15 -16.44
N ALA A 401 -6.69 1.71 -16.68
CA ALA A 401 -7.14 0.35 -16.34
C ALA A 401 -6.66 -0.76 -17.31
N LYS A 402 -6.01 -0.41 -18.43
CA LYS A 402 -5.74 -1.30 -19.56
C LYS A 402 -4.53 -2.23 -19.33
N THR A 403 -4.77 -3.53 -19.13
CA THR A 403 -3.77 -4.60 -18.92
C THR A 403 -2.79 -4.78 -20.09
N ASN A 404 -1.51 -5.07 -19.77
CA ASN A 404 -0.50 -5.44 -20.77
C ASN A 404 -0.70 -6.92 -21.19
N LYS A 405 -0.53 -7.24 -22.49
CA LYS A 405 -0.67 -8.59 -23.04
C LYS A 405 0.50 -9.53 -22.71
N ALA A 406 1.62 -9.01 -22.21
CA ALA A 406 2.84 -9.78 -21.95
C ALA A 406 2.71 -10.84 -20.83
N ARG A 407 1.58 -10.88 -20.12
CA ARG A 407 1.13 -12.02 -19.33
C ARG A 407 -0.37 -11.87 -19.06
N ASP A 408 -1.10 -12.97 -19.12
CA ASP A 408 -2.54 -13.13 -18.83
C ASP A 408 -2.87 -12.91 -17.33
N ALA A 409 -2.11 -12.03 -16.67
CA ALA A 409 -2.17 -11.72 -15.26
C ALA A 409 -2.49 -10.24 -15.08
N THR A 410 -3.42 -10.01 -14.18
CA THR A 410 -4.18 -8.81 -13.85
C THR A 410 -3.37 -7.67 -13.22
N THR A 411 -2.23 -7.28 -13.80
CA THR A 411 -1.49 -6.11 -13.29
C THR A 411 -0.80 -5.35 -14.43
N VAL A 412 -1.39 -4.20 -14.80
CA VAL A 412 -0.64 -3.17 -15.52
C VAL A 412 0.40 -2.67 -14.54
N ASN A 413 1.68 -2.80 -14.87
CA ASN A 413 2.70 -2.17 -14.05
C ASN A 413 3.42 -1.04 -14.80
N GLY A 414 3.31 -0.96 -16.13
CA GLY A 414 3.97 0.09 -16.93
C GLY A 414 3.49 1.51 -16.63
N VAL A 415 2.20 1.77 -16.79
CA VAL A 415 1.65 3.15 -16.71
C VAL A 415 1.68 3.68 -15.27
N TYR A 416 1.49 2.82 -14.27
CA TYR A 416 1.51 3.21 -12.85
C TYR A 416 2.92 3.43 -12.32
N THR A 417 3.90 2.68 -12.81
CA THR A 417 5.31 2.99 -12.58
C THR A 417 5.67 4.39 -13.10
N TYR A 418 5.21 4.75 -14.31
CA TYR A 418 5.41 6.11 -14.83
C TYR A 418 4.60 7.16 -14.07
N ALA A 419 3.42 6.82 -13.51
CA ALA A 419 2.66 7.73 -12.66
C ALA A 419 3.33 7.92 -11.28
N PHE A 420 3.92 6.87 -10.71
CA PHE A 420 4.71 6.92 -9.49
C PHE A 420 5.97 7.76 -9.69
N LEU A 421 6.77 7.42 -10.70
CA LEU A 421 7.99 8.16 -11.04
C LEU A 421 7.66 9.59 -11.50
N GLY A 422 6.54 9.79 -12.20
CA GLY A 422 6.05 11.09 -12.61
C GLY A 422 5.55 11.93 -11.44
N LEU A 423 4.87 11.32 -10.46
CA LEU A 423 4.48 11.99 -9.23
C LEU A 423 5.71 12.36 -8.39
N MET A 424 6.73 11.50 -8.32
CA MET A 424 8.02 11.83 -7.73
C MET A 424 8.71 12.98 -8.45
N ALA A 425 8.79 12.93 -9.77
CA ALA A 425 9.37 13.99 -10.57
C ALA A 425 8.60 15.31 -10.41
N LEU A 426 7.27 15.27 -10.35
CA LEU A 426 6.43 16.45 -10.08
C LEU A 426 6.65 16.99 -8.66
N PHE A 427 6.81 16.12 -7.67
CA PHE A 427 7.10 16.53 -6.29
C PHE A 427 8.49 17.18 -6.20
N SER A 428 9.52 16.57 -6.79
CA SER A 428 10.85 17.15 -6.90
C SER A 428 10.83 18.49 -7.67
N CYS A 429 10.11 18.58 -8.79
CA CYS A 429 9.92 19.82 -9.55
C CYS A 429 9.16 20.88 -8.74
N ALA A 430 8.13 20.51 -7.98
CA ALA A 430 7.39 21.43 -7.12
C ALA A 430 8.27 21.95 -5.97
N CYS A 431 9.08 21.10 -5.35
CA CYS A 431 10.08 21.49 -4.35
C CYS A 431 11.15 22.43 -4.95
N MET A 432 11.61 22.17 -6.18
CA MET A 432 12.52 23.05 -6.92
C MET A 432 11.89 24.40 -7.25
N LEU A 433 10.64 24.43 -7.70
CA LEU A 433 9.89 25.66 -8.03
C LEU A 433 9.60 26.50 -6.78
N LEU A 434 9.20 25.87 -5.67
CA LEU A 434 9.03 26.53 -4.37
C LEU A 434 10.33 27.20 -3.91
N LYS A 435 11.48 26.57 -4.15
CA LYS A 435 12.79 27.17 -3.83
C LYS A 435 13.24 28.24 -4.82
N GLY A 436 12.86 28.14 -6.10
CA GLY A 436 13.10 29.17 -7.10
C GLY A 436 12.28 30.44 -6.88
N LYS A 437 11.04 30.30 -6.38
CA LYS A 437 10.13 31.38 -5.98
C LYS A 437 10.38 31.92 -4.56
N ARG A 438 11.38 31.38 -3.85
CA ARG A 438 11.66 31.62 -2.43
C ARG A 438 12.00 33.08 -2.10
N SER A 439 12.55 33.85 -3.04
CA SER A 439 12.82 35.29 -2.84
C SER A 439 11.56 36.15 -2.74
N GLU A 440 10.40 35.63 -3.16
CA GLU A 440 9.10 36.31 -3.10
C GLU A 440 8.27 35.91 -1.87
N ILE A 441 8.77 34.98 -1.03
CA ILE A 441 8.04 34.41 0.11
C ILE A 441 8.77 34.80 1.41
N PRO A 442 8.17 35.65 2.28
CA PRO A 442 8.79 36.03 3.55
C PRO A 442 8.95 34.80 4.43
N THR A 443 10.19 34.43 4.76
CA THR A 443 10.53 33.25 5.57
C THR A 443 11.73 33.53 6.47
N ASP A 444 11.63 33.14 7.74
CA ASP A 444 12.65 33.39 8.77
C ASP A 444 13.82 32.37 8.77
N ILE A 445 13.76 31.30 7.95
CA ILE A 445 14.74 30.19 7.96
C ILE A 445 15.13 29.75 6.54
N HIS A 446 16.43 29.49 6.32
CA HIS A 446 17.01 29.11 5.02
C HIS A 446 17.60 27.69 4.99
N ALA A 447 16.87 26.74 4.39
CA ALA A 447 17.36 25.40 4.02
C ALA A 447 18.36 25.41 2.82
N PRO A 448 19.58 24.82 2.94
CA PRO A 448 20.59 24.72 1.88
C PRO A 448 20.19 23.87 0.67
N TRP A 449 20.87 24.00 -0.48
CA TRP A 449 20.58 23.20 -1.70
C TRP A 449 20.82 21.69 -1.50
N ALA A 450 21.75 21.32 -0.63
CA ALA A 450 22.08 19.92 -0.33
C ALA A 450 20.91 19.14 0.30
N GLU A 451 19.99 19.80 1.03
CA GLU A 451 18.88 19.13 1.72
C GLU A 451 17.72 18.72 0.79
N ILE A 452 17.59 19.31 -0.40
CA ILE A 452 16.52 18.90 -1.34
C ILE A 452 16.88 17.63 -2.09
N HIS A 453 18.17 17.36 -2.23
CA HIS A 453 18.62 16.08 -2.77
C HIS A 453 18.39 14.90 -1.81
N LEU A 454 17.97 15.16 -0.56
CA LEU A 454 17.74 14.17 0.49
C LEU A 454 16.29 13.69 0.60
N TYR A 455 15.35 14.24 -0.18
CA TYR A 455 13.93 13.89 -0.18
C TYR A 455 13.44 13.29 -1.50
#